data_AF-A0A7Y6YLI4-F1
#
_entry.id   AF-A0A7Y6YLI4-F1
#
_cell.length_a   1.000
_cell.length_b   1.000
_cell.length_c   1.000
_cell.angle_alpha   90.00
_cell.angle_beta   90.00
_cell.angle_gamma   90.00
#
_symmetry.space_group_name_H-M   'P 1'
#
loop_
_entity.id
_entity.type
_entity.pdbx_description
1 polymer ?
#
loop_
_entity_poly.entity_id
_entity_poly.type
_entity_poly.pdbx_seq_one_letter_code
_entity_poly.pdbx_strand_id
1 'polypeptide(L)'
;MFALRGARASVKEPFVLNEWGSNMTAQHKIQAIHATRPAAGASLFEGGATEIFSSGSAPECTADMSAGEGVSLFSSGSMPQMAESWVGGETGLFSSGSAPSARSETTAGDLVDMFSSGSAPASRADTSAGDLVQMFSSGSAPCAQSEVAAGDLTEMFSSGSAPAAESETASGDLTEMFSSGSAPAATAEADAGEGTHLFSSGSAPAAEARTSDGDATRLFSSGS
;
A
#
# COMPACT_ATOMS: atom_id res chain seq x y z
N MET A 1 32.20 -17.10 -67.21
CA MET A 1 33.20 -16.31 -67.96
C MET A 1 33.45 -15.01 -67.20
N PHE A 2 34.64 -14.43 -67.27
CA PHE A 2 35.15 -13.33 -66.41
C PHE A 2 34.26 -12.07 -66.30
N ALA A 3 34.29 -11.42 -65.12
CA ALA A 3 34.75 -10.03 -64.95
C ALA A 3 34.99 -9.69 -63.45
N LEU A 4 35.82 -8.68 -63.16
CA LEU A 4 36.37 -8.37 -61.82
C LEU A 4 36.32 -6.85 -61.53
N ARG A 5 36.41 -6.46 -60.24
CA ARG A 5 36.54 -5.07 -59.67
C ARG A 5 35.23 -4.25 -59.63
N GLY A 6 34.96 -3.39 -58.63
CA GLY A 6 35.69 -3.06 -57.39
C GLY A 6 35.62 -1.55 -57.05
N ALA A 7 35.98 -1.03 -55.87
CA ALA A 7 36.22 -1.61 -54.54
C ALA A 7 36.47 -0.45 -53.52
N ARG A 8 35.97 -0.54 -52.27
CA ARG A 8 36.40 0.33 -51.14
C ARG A 8 36.46 -0.54 -49.85
N ALA A 9 37.63 -0.72 -49.21
CA ALA A 9 38.30 0.20 -48.25
C ALA A 9 37.50 0.36 -46.93
N SER A 10 38.04 0.28 -45.70
CA SER A 10 39.39 0.03 -45.13
C SER A 10 39.28 -0.12 -43.59
N VAL A 11 40.22 -0.65 -42.77
CA VAL A 11 41.34 -1.62 -42.91
C VAL A 11 41.99 -1.84 -41.49
N LYS A 12 42.72 -2.95 -41.26
CA LYS A 12 43.61 -3.30 -40.09
C LYS A 12 42.92 -3.61 -38.73
N GLU A 13 42.99 -4.81 -38.13
CA GLU A 13 44.14 -5.64 -37.63
C GLU A 13 45.15 -4.84 -36.76
N PRO A 14 45.76 -5.38 -35.67
CA PRO A 14 45.75 -6.78 -35.24
C PRO A 14 45.47 -7.03 -33.73
N PHE A 15 45.38 -8.32 -33.39
CA PHE A 15 45.52 -8.87 -32.04
C PHE A 15 46.87 -8.46 -31.40
N VAL A 16 46.85 -7.99 -30.14
CA VAL A 16 48.07 -7.74 -29.35
C VAL A 16 47.98 -8.48 -28.02
N LEU A 17 48.91 -9.41 -27.81
CA LEU A 17 49.09 -10.12 -26.53
C LEU A 17 49.89 -9.24 -25.56
N ASN A 18 49.30 -8.96 -24.41
CA ASN A 18 50.00 -8.37 -23.27
C ASN A 18 49.94 -9.36 -22.08
N GLU A 19 50.87 -10.30 -22.02
CA GLU A 19 51.08 -11.11 -20.82
C GLU A 19 51.73 -10.26 -19.72
N TRP A 20 50.93 -9.77 -18.76
CA TRP A 20 51.43 -9.34 -17.45
C TRP A 20 50.56 -9.95 -16.37
N GLY A 21 51.16 -10.82 -15.56
CA GLY A 21 50.45 -11.57 -14.54
C GLY A 21 49.94 -10.69 -13.41
N SER A 22 48.64 -10.75 -13.15
CA SER A 22 48.07 -10.52 -11.82
C SER A 22 46.76 -11.26 -11.71
N ASN A 23 46.69 -12.08 -10.66
CA ASN A 23 45.60 -12.96 -10.26
C ASN A 23 44.22 -12.25 -10.29
N MET A 24 43.52 -12.28 -11.43
CA MET A 24 42.22 -11.62 -11.58
C MET A 24 41.10 -12.56 -11.15
N THR A 25 41.11 -12.93 -9.86
CA THR A 25 39.89 -13.40 -9.22
C THR A 25 38.87 -12.27 -9.29
N ALA A 26 37.75 -12.48 -9.98
CA ALA A 26 36.58 -11.63 -9.87
C ALA A 26 36.00 -11.79 -8.46
N GLN A 27 36.64 -11.16 -7.47
CA GLN A 27 36.14 -11.13 -6.11
C GLN A 27 34.79 -10.43 -6.14
N HIS A 28 33.76 -11.19 -5.78
CA HIS A 28 32.43 -10.67 -5.50
C HIS A 28 32.60 -9.57 -4.44
N LYS A 29 32.57 -8.31 -4.87
CA LYS A 29 32.71 -7.16 -3.99
C LYS A 29 31.37 -6.91 -3.28
N ILE A 30 30.94 -7.91 -2.51
CA ILE A 30 29.87 -7.79 -1.53
C ILE A 30 30.43 -6.92 -0.41
N GLN A 31 30.44 -5.60 -0.63
CA GLN A 31 30.36 -4.70 0.50
C GLN A 31 29.03 -5.01 1.17
N ALA A 32 29.09 -5.47 2.41
CA ALA A 32 27.93 -5.45 3.29
C ALA A 32 27.57 -3.97 3.48
N ILE A 33 26.67 -3.48 2.63
CA ILE A 33 25.97 -2.23 2.87
C ILE A 33 25.15 -2.51 4.12
N HIS A 34 25.62 -2.03 5.28
CA HIS A 34 24.73 -1.81 6.40
C HIS A 34 23.70 -0.81 5.91
N ALA A 35 22.54 -1.30 5.48
CA ALA A 35 21.39 -0.48 5.21
C ALA A 35 20.94 0.09 6.56
N THR A 36 21.49 1.25 6.90
CA THR A 36 20.94 2.10 7.95
C THR A 36 19.51 2.41 7.54
N ARG A 37 18.57 1.72 8.20
CA ARG A 37 17.14 1.90 7.97
C ARG A 37 16.84 3.39 8.21
N PRO A 38 16.40 4.15 7.20
CA PRO A 38 16.03 5.54 7.41
C PRO A 38 14.79 5.53 8.31
N ALA A 39 14.96 5.97 9.55
CA ALA A 39 13.86 6.33 10.43
C ALA A 39 13.61 7.84 10.19
N ALA A 40 12.49 8.17 9.56
CA ALA A 40 12.03 9.54 9.41
C ALA A 40 10.96 9.80 10.48
N GLY A 41 11.22 10.78 11.35
CA GLY A 41 10.30 11.17 12.41
C GLY A 41 9.98 12.65 12.31
N ALA A 42 8.69 12.99 12.23
CA ALA A 42 8.19 14.35 12.23
C ALA A 42 7.20 14.56 13.38
N SER A 43 7.29 15.71 14.04
CA SER A 43 6.37 16.13 15.09
C SER A 43 6.00 17.58 14.83
N LEU A 44 4.73 17.80 14.50
CA LEU A 44 4.21 19.08 14.00
C LEU A 44 3.21 19.63 15.00
N PHE A 45 3.54 20.81 15.54
CA PHE A 45 2.99 21.28 16.83
C PHE A 45 1.76 22.20 16.73
N GLU A 46 1.27 22.53 15.53
CA GLU A 46 -0.09 23.07 15.25
C GLU A 46 -0.18 23.51 13.77
N GLY A 47 -1.23 23.09 13.06
CA GLY A 47 -1.56 23.57 11.71
C GLY A 47 -1.78 22.45 10.69
N GLY A 48 -1.98 22.82 9.42
CA GLY A 48 -2.04 21.85 8.32
C GLY A 48 -0.64 21.35 7.95
N ALA A 49 -0.43 20.04 7.91
CA ALA A 49 0.84 19.42 7.54
C ALA A 49 0.80 18.80 6.14
N THR A 50 1.95 18.80 5.45
CA THR A 50 2.10 18.05 4.20
C THR A 50 3.50 17.45 4.13
N GLU A 51 3.58 16.13 4.16
CA GLU A 51 4.85 15.41 4.09
C GLU A 51 4.97 14.62 2.79
N ILE A 52 6.15 14.60 2.18
CA ILE A 52 6.42 13.84 0.95
C ILE A 52 7.73 13.08 1.12
N PHE A 53 7.64 11.76 1.09
CA PHE A 53 8.77 10.85 1.21
C PHE A 53 8.92 9.99 -0.04
N SER A 54 10.14 9.91 -0.56
CA SER A 54 10.47 8.99 -1.65
C SER A 54 11.75 8.21 -1.32
N SER A 55 11.69 6.87 -1.40
CA SER A 55 12.80 5.99 -1.02
C SER A 55 12.94 4.78 -1.94
N GLY A 56 14.18 4.39 -2.26
CA GLY A 56 14.45 3.09 -2.88
C GLY A 56 14.49 1.94 -1.86
N SER A 57 14.67 2.25 -0.58
CA SER A 57 14.88 1.31 0.52
C SER A 57 13.59 1.07 1.32
N ALA A 58 13.67 0.28 2.39
CA ALA A 58 12.56 0.01 3.33
C ALA A 58 12.63 0.95 4.56
N PRO A 59 12.09 2.19 4.51
CA PRO A 59 12.11 3.10 5.64
C PRO A 59 11.17 2.66 6.77
N GLU A 60 11.38 3.23 7.95
CA GLU A 60 10.33 3.39 8.94
C GLU A 60 9.99 4.88 9.00
N CYS A 61 8.71 5.21 8.90
CA CYS A 61 8.24 6.58 9.09
C CYS A 61 7.30 6.61 10.29
N THR A 62 7.45 7.62 11.13
CA THR A 62 6.59 7.86 12.30
C THR A 62 6.22 9.34 12.35
N ALA A 63 4.93 9.65 12.31
CA ALA A 63 4.44 11.03 12.34
C ALA A 63 3.41 11.20 13.46
N ASP A 64 3.62 12.20 14.33
CA ASP A 64 2.70 12.53 15.41
C ASP A 64 2.23 13.98 15.26
N MET A 65 0.90 14.21 15.24
CA MET A 65 0.30 15.54 15.21
C MET A 65 -0.73 15.73 16.33
N SER A 66 -0.48 16.73 17.18
CA SER A 66 -1.33 17.05 18.34
C SER A 66 -2.61 17.84 18.03
N ALA A 67 -2.71 18.46 16.84
CA ALA A 67 -3.91 19.10 16.31
C ALA A 67 -3.68 19.59 14.85
N GLY A 68 -4.71 19.47 14.01
CA GLY A 68 -4.71 19.98 12.63
C GLY A 68 -4.83 18.86 11.58
N GLU A 69 -5.03 19.24 10.32
CA GLU A 69 -5.19 18.31 9.19
C GLU A 69 -3.83 17.88 8.61
N GLY A 70 -3.71 16.60 8.28
CA GLY A 70 -2.54 15.99 7.65
C GLY A 70 -2.76 15.62 6.19
N VAL A 71 -1.70 15.70 5.39
CA VAL A 71 -1.59 14.98 4.12
C VAL A 71 -0.21 14.35 4.05
N SER A 72 -0.14 13.03 3.93
CA SER A 72 1.11 12.30 3.84
C SER A 72 1.24 11.62 2.47
N LEU A 73 2.42 11.72 1.84
CA LEU A 73 2.66 11.16 0.50
C LEU A 73 3.91 10.30 0.49
N PHE A 74 3.74 8.99 0.34
CA PHE A 74 4.82 8.02 0.43
C PHE A 74 5.00 7.25 -0.87
N SER A 75 6.19 7.31 -1.46
CA SER A 75 6.55 6.49 -2.63
C SER A 75 7.80 5.65 -2.35
N SER A 76 7.68 4.32 -2.35
CA SER A 76 8.79 3.41 -2.02
C SER A 76 9.02 2.30 -3.04
N GLY A 77 10.29 2.00 -3.31
CA GLY A 77 10.68 0.79 -4.05
C GLY A 77 10.58 -0.51 -3.21
N SER A 78 10.72 -0.40 -1.88
CA SER A 78 10.76 -1.54 -0.95
C SER A 78 9.59 -1.50 0.05
N MET A 79 9.56 -2.39 1.04
CA MET A 79 8.54 -2.46 2.09
C MET A 79 8.70 -1.32 3.13
N PRO A 80 7.91 -0.23 3.13
CA PRO A 80 7.88 0.69 4.27
C PRO A 80 7.16 0.04 5.47
N GLN A 81 7.47 0.53 6.68
CA GLN A 81 6.61 0.40 7.86
C GLN A 81 6.24 1.81 8.33
N MET A 82 4.95 2.09 8.48
CA MET A 82 4.45 3.39 8.92
C MET A 82 3.68 3.24 10.23
N ALA A 83 3.78 4.23 11.10
CA ALA A 83 2.94 4.39 12.28
C ALA A 83 2.67 5.89 12.50
N GLU A 84 1.43 6.32 12.33
CA GLU A 84 1.07 7.74 12.44
C GLU A 84 -0.10 7.96 13.40
N SER A 85 -0.03 9.03 14.20
CA SER A 85 -1.03 9.37 15.21
C SER A 85 -1.46 10.84 15.07
N TRP A 86 -2.74 11.04 14.84
CA TRP A 86 -3.33 12.36 14.56
C TRP A 86 -4.45 12.70 15.55
N VAL A 87 -4.60 13.98 15.88
CA VAL A 87 -5.74 14.53 16.66
C VAL A 87 -6.63 15.41 15.75
N GLY A 88 -6.36 15.39 14.45
CA GLY A 88 -7.19 15.93 13.37
C GLY A 88 -7.29 14.92 12.23
N GLY A 89 -7.89 15.32 11.12
CA GLY A 89 -7.98 14.45 9.94
C GLY A 89 -6.64 14.22 9.24
N GLU A 90 -6.54 13.16 8.46
CA GLU A 90 -5.34 12.70 7.74
C GLU A 90 -5.72 12.26 6.31
N THR A 91 -4.79 12.39 5.36
CA THR A 91 -4.92 11.74 4.05
C THR A 91 -3.59 11.18 3.56
N GLY A 92 -3.42 9.87 3.72
CA GLY A 92 -2.21 9.14 3.41
C GLY A 92 -2.24 8.47 2.04
N LEU A 93 -1.27 8.82 1.19
CA LEU A 93 -1.14 8.28 -0.16
C LEU A 93 0.13 7.42 -0.28
N PHE A 94 -0.03 6.10 -0.19
CA PHE A 94 1.06 5.12 -0.22
C PHE A 94 1.18 4.44 -1.58
N SER A 95 2.29 4.67 -2.28
CA SER A 95 2.64 4.00 -3.53
C SER A 95 3.88 3.12 -3.35
N SER A 96 3.80 1.82 -3.59
CA SER A 96 4.98 0.94 -3.46
C SER A 96 5.08 -0.19 -4.49
N GLY A 97 6.30 -0.50 -4.92
CA GLY A 97 6.57 -1.73 -5.67
C GLY A 97 6.46 -3.00 -4.81
N SER A 98 6.60 -2.86 -3.50
CA SER A 98 6.61 -3.93 -2.50
C SER A 98 5.41 -3.85 -1.57
N ALA A 99 5.29 -4.78 -0.62
CA ALA A 99 4.25 -4.81 0.40
C ALA A 99 4.49 -3.73 1.48
N PRO A 100 3.75 -2.60 1.51
CA PRO A 100 3.81 -1.71 2.66
C PRO A 100 3.15 -2.36 3.89
N SER A 101 3.55 -1.94 5.08
CA SER A 101 2.64 -1.99 6.23
C SER A 101 2.44 -0.61 6.82
N ALA A 102 1.20 -0.25 7.12
CA ALA A 102 0.83 1.02 7.71
C ALA A 102 0.01 0.80 8.98
N ARG A 103 0.11 1.76 9.89
CA ARG A 103 -0.71 1.92 11.08
C ARG A 103 -1.08 3.39 11.18
N SER A 104 -2.36 3.68 11.21
CA SER A 104 -2.88 5.03 11.13
C SER A 104 -3.92 5.20 12.23
N GLU A 105 -3.71 6.09 13.19
CA GLU A 105 -4.61 6.28 14.33
C GLU A 105 -5.06 7.74 14.36
N THR A 106 -6.37 8.01 14.44
CA THR A 106 -6.87 9.36 14.75
C THR A 106 -7.83 9.42 15.92
N THR A 107 -7.63 10.42 16.78
CA THR A 107 -8.54 10.70 17.91
C THR A 107 -9.78 11.46 17.44
N ALA A 108 -9.65 12.36 16.46
CA ALA A 108 -10.75 13.19 15.99
C ALA A 108 -10.53 13.69 14.55
N GLY A 109 -11.57 13.69 13.73
CA GLY A 109 -11.50 14.03 12.30
C GLY A 109 -11.29 12.81 11.41
N ASP A 110 -11.34 13.02 10.10
CA ASP A 110 -11.46 11.93 9.12
C ASP A 110 -10.09 11.39 8.70
N LEU A 111 -9.94 10.07 8.57
CA LEU A 111 -8.70 9.39 8.22
C LEU A 111 -8.84 8.71 6.86
N VAL A 112 -7.98 9.06 5.89
CA VAL A 112 -8.13 8.63 4.49
C VAL A 112 -6.85 7.99 3.94
N ASP A 113 -6.73 6.67 4.03
CA ASP A 113 -5.57 5.91 3.55
C ASP A 113 -5.79 5.35 2.12
N MET A 114 -4.87 5.63 1.19
CA MET A 114 -4.87 5.07 -0.15
C MET A 114 -3.58 4.28 -0.43
N PHE A 115 -3.72 2.97 -0.63
CA PHE A 115 -2.63 2.05 -0.97
C PHE A 115 -2.66 1.70 -2.46
N SER A 116 -1.56 1.98 -3.17
CA SER A 116 -1.32 1.58 -4.55
C SER A 116 -0.06 0.73 -4.62
N SER A 117 -0.18 -0.59 -4.79
CA SER A 117 0.97 -1.50 -4.72
C SER A 117 1.01 -2.63 -5.75
N GLY A 118 2.21 -2.99 -6.21
CA GLY A 118 2.40 -4.25 -6.95
C GLY A 118 2.24 -5.50 -6.08
N SER A 119 2.36 -5.36 -4.76
CA SER A 119 2.37 -6.43 -3.76
C SER A 119 1.25 -6.24 -2.73
N ALA A 120 1.14 -7.15 -1.77
CA ALA A 120 0.12 -7.16 -0.72
C ALA A 120 0.34 -6.04 0.33
N PRO A 121 -0.44 -4.94 0.36
CA PRO A 121 -0.39 -4.02 1.49
C PRO A 121 -1.01 -4.66 2.74
N ALA A 122 -0.50 -4.29 3.92
CA ALA A 122 -1.10 -4.61 5.21
C ALA A 122 -1.37 -3.32 5.99
N SER A 123 -2.62 -2.95 6.25
CA SER A 123 -2.95 -1.76 7.05
C SER A 123 -3.67 -2.13 8.34
N ARG A 124 -3.54 -1.25 9.32
CA ARG A 124 -4.41 -1.16 10.49
C ARG A 124 -4.78 0.31 10.66
N ALA A 125 -6.06 0.64 10.74
CA ALA A 125 -6.53 2.00 10.91
C ALA A 125 -7.57 2.08 12.04
N ASP A 126 -7.33 2.93 13.04
CA ASP A 126 -8.17 3.06 14.23
C ASP A 126 -8.63 4.52 14.38
N THR A 127 -9.94 4.80 14.38
CA THR A 127 -10.53 6.15 14.42
C THR A 127 -11.52 6.30 15.58
N SER A 128 -11.27 7.25 16.48
CA SER A 128 -12.10 7.43 17.68
C SER A 128 -13.35 8.30 17.46
N ALA A 129 -13.27 9.31 16.57
CA ALA A 129 -14.39 10.18 16.23
C ALA A 129 -14.18 10.88 14.86
N GLY A 130 -14.83 10.40 13.81
CA GLY A 130 -14.65 10.86 12.43
C GLY A 130 -14.76 9.71 11.45
N ASP A 131 -14.74 10.00 10.15
CA ASP A 131 -14.92 8.98 9.12
C ASP A 131 -13.58 8.33 8.74
N LEU A 132 -13.57 7.00 8.56
CA LEU A 132 -12.40 6.23 8.17
C LEU A 132 -12.59 5.70 6.74
N VAL A 133 -11.71 6.09 5.82
CA VAL A 133 -11.75 5.64 4.42
C VAL A 133 -10.44 4.95 4.04
N GLN A 134 -10.49 3.66 3.67
CA GLN A 134 -9.32 3.00 3.07
C GLN A 134 -9.57 2.59 1.61
N MET A 135 -8.60 2.81 0.73
CA MET A 135 -8.66 2.42 -0.68
C MET A 135 -7.42 1.65 -1.10
N PHE A 136 -7.59 0.38 -1.47
CA PHE A 136 -6.52 -0.52 -1.90
C PHE A 136 -6.62 -0.79 -3.40
N SER A 137 -5.55 -0.49 -4.13
CA SER A 137 -5.34 -0.87 -5.52
C SER A 137 -4.09 -1.72 -5.60
N SER A 138 -4.24 -3.05 -5.78
CA SER A 138 -3.10 -3.97 -5.71
C SER A 138 -3.08 -5.09 -6.75
N GLY A 139 -1.88 -5.47 -7.19
CA GLY A 139 -1.67 -6.72 -7.94
C GLY A 139 -1.86 -8.00 -7.10
N SER A 140 -1.75 -7.87 -5.77
CA SER A 140 -1.78 -8.97 -4.80
C SER A 140 -2.85 -8.74 -3.72
N ALA A 141 -2.99 -9.68 -2.78
CA ALA A 141 -4.01 -9.66 -1.72
C ALA A 141 -3.73 -8.56 -0.67
N PRO A 142 -4.55 -7.51 -0.52
CA PRO A 142 -4.50 -6.62 0.64
C PRO A 142 -4.93 -7.35 1.91
N CYS A 143 -4.37 -6.95 3.05
CA CYS A 143 -4.90 -7.25 4.38
C CYS A 143 -5.22 -5.92 5.09
N ALA A 144 -6.44 -5.74 5.56
CA ALA A 144 -6.86 -4.55 6.31
C ALA A 144 -7.47 -4.93 7.65
N GLN A 145 -7.21 -4.11 8.67
CA GLN A 145 -7.92 -4.10 9.94
C GLN A 145 -8.39 -2.66 10.20
N SER A 146 -9.66 -2.45 10.49
CA SER A 146 -10.27 -1.12 10.61
C SER A 146 -11.19 -1.04 11.83
N GLU A 147 -11.01 -0.06 12.72
CA GLU A 147 -11.87 0.16 13.89
C GLU A 147 -12.36 1.62 13.92
N VAL A 148 -13.68 1.86 13.99
CA VAL A 148 -14.29 3.20 14.11
C VAL A 148 -15.23 3.25 15.32
N ALA A 149 -14.90 4.05 16.33
CA ALA A 149 -15.74 4.18 17.52
C ALA A 149 -16.96 5.10 17.32
N ALA A 150 -16.85 6.13 16.47
CA ALA A 150 -17.96 7.00 16.09
C ALA A 150 -17.69 7.70 14.75
N GLY A 151 -18.50 7.43 13.73
CA GLY A 151 -18.30 7.90 12.36
C GLY A 151 -18.41 6.75 11.36
N ASP A 152 -18.35 7.04 10.07
CA ASP A 152 -18.58 6.05 9.02
C ASP A 152 -17.26 5.38 8.60
N LEU A 153 -17.31 4.07 8.33
CA LEU A 153 -16.19 3.26 7.85
C LEU A 153 -16.43 2.89 6.39
N THR A 154 -15.53 3.29 5.47
CA THR A 154 -15.61 2.95 4.05
C THR A 154 -14.32 2.30 3.54
N GLU A 155 -14.39 1.05 3.09
CA GLU A 155 -13.24 0.35 2.50
C GLU A 155 -13.49 -0.07 1.05
N MET A 156 -12.51 0.19 0.17
CA MET A 156 -12.57 -0.20 -1.23
C MET A 156 -11.33 -0.99 -1.64
N PHE A 157 -11.54 -2.24 -2.04
CA PHE A 157 -10.49 -3.15 -2.49
C PHE A 157 -10.60 -3.42 -3.99
N SER A 158 -9.60 -3.04 -4.75
CA SER A 158 -9.42 -3.36 -6.17
C SER A 158 -8.16 -4.22 -6.31
N SER A 159 -8.31 -5.53 -6.56
CA SER A 159 -7.16 -6.45 -6.55
C SER A 159 -7.18 -7.55 -7.61
N GLY A 160 -6.01 -7.94 -8.10
CA GLY A 160 -5.84 -9.18 -8.87
C GLY A 160 -6.04 -10.47 -8.04
N SER A 161 -5.95 -10.38 -6.71
CA SER A 161 -5.98 -11.50 -5.76
C SER A 161 -7.04 -11.27 -4.66
N ALA A 162 -7.24 -12.25 -3.78
CA ALA A 162 -8.23 -12.24 -2.71
C ALA A 162 -7.85 -11.27 -1.57
N PRO A 163 -8.57 -10.16 -1.34
CA PRO A 163 -8.36 -9.32 -0.16
C PRO A 163 -8.82 -10.02 1.12
N ALA A 164 -8.23 -9.64 2.24
CA ALA A 164 -8.68 -9.96 3.59
C ALA A 164 -8.99 -8.65 4.34
N ALA A 165 -10.19 -8.54 4.92
CA ALA A 165 -10.62 -7.36 5.68
C ALA A 165 -11.31 -7.77 7.00
N GLU A 166 -10.97 -7.06 8.07
CA GLU A 166 -11.59 -7.18 9.39
C GLU A 166 -11.97 -5.76 9.86
N SER A 167 -13.27 -5.46 9.95
CA SER A 167 -13.76 -4.07 10.03
C SER A 167 -14.84 -3.94 11.11
N GLU A 168 -14.65 -3.04 12.07
CA GLU A 168 -15.54 -2.85 13.22
C GLU A 168 -15.97 -1.38 13.37
N THR A 169 -17.28 -1.12 13.45
CA THR A 169 -17.85 0.22 13.68
C THR A 169 -18.79 0.22 14.87
N ALA A 170 -18.48 0.95 15.95
CA ALA A 170 -19.34 0.99 17.13
C ALA A 170 -20.57 1.90 16.94
N SER A 171 -20.46 2.96 16.14
CA SER A 171 -21.57 3.89 15.85
C SER A 171 -21.34 4.66 14.54
N GLY A 172 -22.01 4.24 13.46
CA GLY A 172 -21.91 4.79 12.11
C GLY A 172 -22.09 3.70 11.07
N ASP A 173 -22.16 4.09 9.80
CA ASP A 173 -22.36 3.15 8.71
C ASP A 173 -21.03 2.46 8.32
N LEU A 174 -21.09 1.19 7.95
CA LEU A 174 -19.94 0.39 7.51
C LEU A 174 -20.15 -0.04 6.07
N THR A 175 -19.32 0.45 5.14
CA THR A 175 -19.40 0.14 3.72
C THR A 175 -18.11 -0.50 3.20
N GLU A 176 -18.19 -1.75 2.71
CA GLU A 176 -17.09 -2.40 2.02
C GLU A 176 -17.41 -2.65 0.54
N MET A 177 -16.42 -2.42 -0.33
CA MET A 177 -16.52 -2.71 -1.76
C MET A 177 -15.31 -3.50 -2.26
N PHE A 178 -15.54 -4.72 -2.75
CA PHE A 178 -14.51 -5.60 -3.28
C PHE A 178 -14.69 -5.81 -4.78
N SER A 179 -13.67 -5.44 -5.55
CA SER A 179 -13.50 -5.77 -6.97
C SER A 179 -12.26 -6.65 -7.10
N SER A 180 -12.43 -7.96 -7.35
CA SER A 180 -11.29 -8.89 -7.35
C SER A 180 -11.35 -9.99 -8.40
N GLY A 181 -10.17 -10.42 -8.88
CA GLY A 181 -10.02 -11.65 -9.67
C GLY A 181 -10.23 -12.94 -8.87
N SER A 182 -10.21 -12.89 -7.54
CA SER A 182 -10.32 -14.04 -6.63
C SER A 182 -11.34 -13.76 -5.51
N ALA A 183 -11.70 -14.78 -4.71
CA ALA A 183 -12.67 -14.66 -3.63
C ALA A 183 -12.14 -13.83 -2.43
N PRO A 184 -12.71 -12.66 -2.11
CA PRO A 184 -12.38 -11.94 -0.88
C PRO A 184 -12.76 -12.72 0.39
N ALA A 185 -12.03 -12.49 1.47
CA ALA A 185 -12.42 -12.83 2.83
C ALA A 185 -12.72 -11.53 3.59
N ALA A 186 -13.90 -11.41 4.19
CA ALA A 186 -14.32 -10.19 4.87
C ALA A 186 -15.12 -10.54 6.14
N THR A 187 -14.82 -9.87 7.25
CA THR A 187 -15.60 -9.93 8.48
C THR A 187 -15.86 -8.53 8.98
N ALA A 188 -17.14 -8.16 9.04
CA ALA A 188 -17.55 -6.82 9.46
C ALA A 188 -18.56 -6.85 10.63
N GLU A 189 -18.38 -6.01 11.63
CA GLU A 189 -19.35 -5.85 12.72
C GLU A 189 -19.67 -4.36 12.93
N ALA A 190 -20.97 -4.01 12.87
CA ALA A 190 -21.45 -2.65 13.12
C ALA A 190 -22.46 -2.68 14.29
N ASP A 191 -22.17 -2.03 15.40
CA ASP A 191 -23.05 -2.07 16.57
C ASP A 191 -24.29 -1.18 16.39
N ALA A 192 -24.13 0.02 15.82
CA ALA A 192 -25.25 0.89 15.47
C ALA A 192 -24.98 1.59 14.13
N GLY A 193 -25.80 1.29 13.11
CA GLY A 193 -25.62 1.78 11.73
C GLY A 193 -25.90 0.72 10.66
N GLU A 194 -25.90 1.11 9.39
CA GLU A 194 -26.09 0.21 8.25
C GLU A 194 -24.77 -0.46 7.83
N GLY A 195 -24.81 -1.76 7.54
CA GLY A 195 -23.67 -2.52 7.02
C GLY A 195 -23.86 -2.89 5.55
N THR A 196 -23.12 -2.28 4.62
CA THR A 196 -23.24 -2.50 3.17
C THR A 196 -21.99 -3.13 2.57
N HIS A 197 -22.14 -4.30 1.95
CA HIS A 197 -21.02 -5.04 1.34
C HIS A 197 -21.29 -5.34 -0.14
N LEU A 198 -20.40 -4.89 -1.02
CA LEU A 198 -20.52 -5.04 -2.46
C LEU A 198 -19.35 -5.88 -2.99
N PHE A 199 -19.65 -7.08 -3.50
CA PHE A 199 -18.64 -7.99 -4.04
C PHE A 199 -18.81 -8.14 -5.56
N SER A 200 -17.78 -7.80 -6.31
CA SER A 200 -17.63 -8.04 -7.74
C SER A 200 -16.40 -8.92 -7.96
N SER A 201 -16.59 -10.25 -8.04
CA SER A 201 -15.47 -11.19 -8.12
C SER A 201 -15.69 -12.38 -9.07
N GLY A 202 -14.62 -12.87 -9.67
CA GLY A 202 -14.60 -14.15 -10.40
C GLY A 202 -14.75 -15.39 -9.50
N SER A 203 -14.92 -15.23 -8.18
CA SER A 203 -15.17 -16.33 -7.24
C SER A 203 -16.03 -15.87 -6.06
N ALA A 204 -16.75 -16.81 -5.42
CA ALA A 204 -17.63 -16.49 -4.31
C ALA A 204 -16.83 -16.07 -3.05
N PRO A 205 -17.09 -14.90 -2.45
CA PRO A 205 -16.42 -14.44 -1.23
C PRO A 205 -16.76 -15.30 0.00
N ALA A 206 -15.85 -15.30 0.97
CA ALA A 206 -16.11 -15.73 2.34
C ALA A 206 -16.39 -14.48 3.19
N ALA A 207 -17.67 -14.05 3.23
CA ALA A 207 -18.08 -12.79 3.85
C ALA A 207 -19.04 -12.98 5.03
N GLU A 208 -18.63 -12.57 6.22
CA GLU A 208 -19.50 -12.37 7.39
C GLU A 208 -19.72 -10.87 7.61
N ALA A 209 -20.95 -10.48 7.94
CA ALA A 209 -21.26 -9.14 8.42
C ALA A 209 -22.37 -9.22 9.47
N ARG A 210 -22.27 -8.43 10.54
CA ARG A 210 -23.27 -8.39 11.62
C ARG A 210 -23.63 -6.94 11.94
N THR A 211 -24.91 -6.69 12.14
CA THR A 211 -25.42 -5.43 12.69
C THR A 211 -26.13 -5.73 14.02
N SER A 212 -25.85 -4.95 15.07
CA SER A 212 -26.58 -5.06 16.35
C SER A 212 -27.86 -4.20 16.34
N ASP A 213 -27.77 -2.95 15.86
CA ASP A 213 -28.90 -2.02 15.64
C ASP A 213 -28.77 -1.34 14.26
N GLY A 214 -29.32 -1.99 13.22
CA GLY A 214 -29.29 -1.51 11.83
C GLY A 214 -29.41 -2.64 10.81
N ASP A 215 -29.46 -2.30 9.52
CA ASP A 215 -29.65 -3.25 8.42
C ASP A 215 -28.33 -3.68 7.76
N ALA A 216 -28.17 -4.99 7.54
CA ALA A 216 -27.01 -5.56 6.84
C ALA A 216 -27.36 -5.95 5.39
N THR A 217 -26.88 -5.18 4.41
CA THR A 217 -27.05 -5.41 2.98
C THR A 217 -25.79 -6.03 2.36
N ARG A 218 -25.93 -7.12 1.61
CA ARG A 218 -24.83 -7.68 0.80
C ARG A 218 -25.26 -7.93 -0.64
N LEU A 219 -24.44 -7.50 -1.59
CA LEU A 219 -24.65 -7.71 -3.01
C LEU A 219 -23.46 -8.47 -3.61
N PHE A 220 -23.77 -9.52 -4.40
CA PHE A 220 -22.76 -10.36 -5.04
C PHE A 220 -22.95 -10.34 -6.56
N SER A 221 -21.88 -10.03 -7.28
CA SER A 221 -21.78 -10.04 -8.73
C SER A 221 -20.55 -10.86 -9.13
N SER A 222 -20.70 -11.74 -10.11
CA SER A 222 -19.60 -12.59 -10.58
C SER A 222 -19.55 -12.67 -12.11
N GLY A 223 -18.35 -12.47 -12.65
CA GLY A 223 -18.06 -12.75 -14.06
C GLY A 223 -17.94 -14.25 -14.32
N SER A 224 -18.64 -14.73 -15.34
CA SER A 224 -18.63 -16.14 -15.80
C SER A 224 -17.45 -16.49 -16.70
#